data_AF-A0A6N9CEN1-F1
#
_entry.id   AF-A0A6N9CEN1-F1
#
_cell.length_a   1.000
_cell.length_b   1.000
_cell.length_c   1.000
_cell.angle_alpha   90.00
_cell.angle_beta   90.00
_cell.angle_gamma   90.00
#
_symmetry.space_group_name_H-M   'P 1'
#
loop_
_entity.id
_entity.type
_entity.pdbx_description
1 polymer ?
#
loop_
_entity_poly.entity_id
_entity_poly.type
_entity_poly.pdbx_seq_one_letter_code
_entity_poly.pdbx_strand_id
1 'polypeptide(L)' 'MLTPECVDALKLVAQTEGIFLDPSYTSKGFAGLVDHIRKGRISSDETVIFLHTGGTPALFAYNEELI' A
#
# COMPACT_ATOMS: atom_id res chain seq x y z
N MET A 1 0.22 7.00 12.18
CA MET A 1 -0.02 5.70 12.84
C MET A 1 -0.19 4.65 11.76
N LEU A 2 0.41 3.47 11.95
CA LEU A 2 0.22 2.32 11.08
C LEU A 2 -1.20 1.78 11.29
N THR A 3 -1.94 1.52 10.22
CA THR A 3 -3.30 0.94 10.30
C THR A 3 -3.30 -0.45 9.68
N PRO A 4 -4.26 -1.33 10.03
CA PRO A 4 -4.37 -2.66 9.43
C PRO A 4 -4.44 -2.61 7.90
N GLU A 5 -5.16 -1.63 7.34
CA GLU A 5 -5.30 -1.47 5.89
C GLU A 5 -3.97 -1.12 5.22
N CYS A 6 -3.10 -0.36 5.90
CA CYS A 6 -1.76 -0.05 5.40
C CYS A 6 -0.88 -1.31 5.37
N VAL A 7 -0.96 -2.14 6.42
CA VAL A 7 -0.22 -3.40 6.50
C VAL A 7 -0.70 -4.38 5.44
N ASP A 8 -2.01 -4.49 5.23
CA ASP A 8 -2.60 -5.33 4.19
C ASP A 8 -2.18 -4.88 2.80
N ALA A 9 -2.19 -3.57 2.52
CA ALA A 9 -1.74 -3.03 1.24
C ALA A 9 -0.25 -3.30 0.98
N LEU A 10 0.59 -3.11 1.99
CA LEU A 10 2.02 -3.40 1.93
C LEU A 10 2.25 -4.90 1.64
N LYS A 11 1.61 -5.80 2.41
CA LYS A 11 1.74 -7.26 2.23
C LYS A 11 1.25 -7.70 0.86
N LEU A 12 0.09 -7.20 0.43
CA LEU A 12 -0.49 -7.50 -0.88
C LEU A 12 0.51 -7.18 -2.01
N VAL A 13 0.97 -5.94 -2.08
CA VAL A 13 1.83 -5.47 -3.19
C VAL A 13 3.22 -6.12 -3.14
N ALA A 14 3.78 -6.31 -1.94
CA ALA A 14 5.06 -7.01 -1.81
C ALA A 14 4.96 -8.48 -2.25
N GLN A 15 3.86 -9.16 -1.93
CA GLN A 15 3.69 -10.58 -2.23
C GLN A 15 3.25 -10.86 -3.67
N THR A 16 2.49 -9.97 -4.30
CA THR A 16 2.01 -10.17 -5.68
C THR A 16 2.95 -9.57 -6.71
N GLU A 17 3.53 -8.39 -6.46
CA GLU A 17 4.33 -7.64 -7.45
C GLU A 17 5.81 -7.50 -7.09
N GLY A 18 6.22 -7.89 -5.87
CA GLY A 18 7.59 -7.69 -5.40
C GLY A 18 7.96 -6.21 -5.18
N ILE A 19 6.96 -5.33 -5.03
CA ILE A 19 7.16 -3.89 -4.81
C ILE A 19 6.93 -3.56 -3.33
N PHE A 20 7.87 -2.85 -2.72
CA PHE A 20 7.84 -2.53 -1.30
C PHE A 20 7.35 -1.11 -1.02
N LEU A 21 6.12 -1.01 -0.48
CA LEU A 21 5.55 0.23 0.01
C LEU A 21 6.06 0.56 1.41
N ASP A 22 6.25 1.84 1.70
CA ASP A 22 6.62 2.33 3.03
C ASP A 22 5.39 2.46 3.96
N PRO A 23 5.58 2.28 5.29
CA PRO A 23 4.50 2.32 6.28
C PRO A 23 3.95 3.74 6.54
N SER A 24 4.64 4.79 6.11
CA SER A 24 4.27 6.18 6.38
C SER A 24 3.45 6.84 5.27
N TYR A 25 3.72 6.55 4.00
CA TYR A 25 3.12 7.28 2.87
C TYR A 25 2.48 6.36 1.82
N THR A 26 3.29 5.58 1.11
CA THR A 26 2.88 4.81 -0.06
C THR A 26 1.93 3.67 0.29
N SER A 27 2.08 3.02 1.45
CA SER A 27 1.10 2.02 1.92
C SER A 27 -0.28 2.62 2.18
N LYS A 28 -0.35 3.85 2.72
CA LYS A 28 -1.63 4.57 2.92
C LYS A 28 -2.28 4.95 1.60
N GLY A 29 -1.48 5.47 0.67
CA GLY A 29 -1.96 5.80 -0.68
C GLY A 29 -2.54 4.56 -1.37
N PHE A 30 -1.84 3.43 -1.28
CA PHE A 30 -2.29 2.19 -1.90
C PHE A 30 -3.48 1.57 -1.18
N ALA A 31 -3.55 1.64 0.16
CA ALA A 31 -4.72 1.23 0.93
C ALA A 31 -5.97 2.03 0.52
N GLY A 32 -5.84 3.34 0.29
CA GLY A 32 -6.91 4.18 -0.24
C GLY A 32 -7.36 3.77 -1.64
N LEU A 33 -6.42 3.41 -2.52
CA LEU A 33 -6.73 2.86 -3.85
C LEU A 33 -7.53 1.56 -3.74
N VAL A 34 -7.08 0.61 -2.92
CA VAL A 34 -7.79 -0.65 -2.67
C VAL A 34 -9.20 -0.41 -2.13
N ASP A 35 -9.35 0.52 -1.19
CA ASP A 35 -10.66 0.92 -0.66
C ASP A 35 -11.58 1.47 -1.75
N HIS A 36 -11.07 2.33 -2.64
CA HIS A 36 -11.86 2.91 -3.72
C HIS A 36 -12.31 1.85 -4.73
N ILE A 37 -11.47 0.88 -5.07
CA ILE A 37 -11.84 -0.26 -5.91
C ILE A 37 -12.91 -1.11 -5.22
N ARG A 38 -12.72 -1.48 -3.95
CA ARG A 38 -13.68 -2.30 -3.18
C ARG A 38 -15.05 -1.64 -3.04
N LYS A 39 -15.09 -0.29 -2.98
CA LYS A 39 -16.34 0.49 -2.92
C LYS A 39 -16.94 0.79 -4.30
N GLY A 40 -16.34 0.30 -5.38
CA GLY A 40 -16.79 0.55 -6.75
C GLY A 40 -16.67 2.01 -7.18
N ARG A 41 -15.82 2.80 -6.53
CA ARG A 41 -15.50 4.19 -6.94
C ARG A 41 -14.53 4.24 -8.12
N ILE A 42 -13.77 3.16 -8.30
CA ILE A 42 -12.93 2.89 -9.46
C ILE A 42 -13.36 1.51 -9.96
N SER A 43 -13.81 1.42 -11.20
CA SER A 43 -14.26 0.16 -11.78
C SER A 43 -13.11 -0.65 -12.36
N SER A 44 -13.35 -1.95 -12.63
CA SER A 44 -12.32 -2.87 -13.14
C SER A 44 -11.88 -2.57 -14.58
N ASP A 45 -12.65 -1.78 -15.33
CA ASP A 45 -12.35 -1.34 -16.69
C ASP A 45 -11.59 0.00 -16.74
N GLU A 46 -11.43 0.68 -15.60
CA GLU A 46 -10.59 1.88 -15.51
C GLU A 46 -9.11 1.54 -15.36
N THR A 47 -8.25 2.33 -15.99
CA THR A 47 -6.78 2.22 -15.83
C THR A 47 -6.29 3.24 -14.81
N VAL A 48 -5.61 2.76 -13.76
CA VAL A 48 -5.05 3.59 -12.69
C VAL A 48 -3.52 3.63 -12.77
N ILE A 49 -2.94 4.84 -12.69
CA ILE A 49 -1.50 5.03 -12.51
C ILE A 49 -1.26 5.34 -11.03
N PHE A 50 -0.67 4.39 -10.31
CA PHE A 50 -0.22 4.61 -8.94
C PHE A 50 1.22 5.14 -8.94
N LEU A 51 1.43 6.36 -8.44
CA LEU A 51 2.77 6.95 -8.32
C LEU A 51 3.45 6.47 -7.03
N HIS A 52 4.37 5.51 -7.16
CA HIS A 52 5.19 5.04 -6.05
C HIS A 52 6.26 6.08 -5.68
N THR A 53 6.00 6.90 -4.66
CA THR A 53 6.87 8.01 -4.26
C THR A 53 8.12 7.63 -3.46
N GLY A 54 8.28 6.36 -3.08
CA GLY A 54 9.47 5.84 -2.40
C GLY A 54 9.22 5.56 -0.92
N GLY A 55 10.23 5.83 -0.07
CA GLY A 55 10.13 5.66 1.39
C GLY A 55 10.56 4.27 1.92
N THR A 56 10.95 3.35 1.05
CA THR A 56 11.31 1.96 1.39
C THR A 56 12.25 1.80 2.60
N PRO A 57 13.29 2.64 2.83
CA PRO A 57 14.13 2.51 4.03
C PRO A 57 13.37 2.61 5.36
N ALA A 58 12.19 3.23 5.39
CA ALA A 58 11.37 3.31 6.60
C ALA A 58 10.91 1.93 7.09
N LEU A 59 10.84 0.91 6.23
CA LEU A 59 10.48 -0.47 6.62
C LEU A 59 11.35 -0.99 7.76
N PHE A 60 12.65 -0.68 7.74
CA PHE A 60 13.59 -1.14 8.76
C PHE A 60 13.37 -0.48 10.12
N ALA A 61 12.79 0.73 10.15
CA ALA A 61 12.42 1.41 11.39
C ALA A 61 11.13 0.85 12.00
N TYR A 62 10.26 0.25 11.19
CA TYR A 62 8.96 -0.31 11.60
C TYR A 62 8.98 -1.85 11.70
N ASN A 63 10.18 -2.45 11.77
CA ASN A 63 10.34 -3.89 11.67
C ASN A 63 9.52 -4.67 12.71
N GLU A 64 9.54 -4.24 13.98
CA GLU A 64 8.79 -4.91 15.05
C GLU A 64 7.27 -4.85 14.89
N GLU A 65 6.76 -3.85 14.15
CA GLU A 65 5.32 -3.64 13.96
C GLU A 65 4.79 -4.31 12.68
N LEU A 66 5.69 -4.72 11.78
CA LEU A 66 5.37 -5.31 10.48
C LEU A 66 5.53 -6.84 10.43
N ILE A 67 6.26 -7.43 11.38
CA ILE A 67 6.45 -8.88 11.53
C ILE A 67 5.25 -9.50 12.25
#